data_AF-A0A960QBH5-F1
#
_entry.id   AF-A0A960QBH5-F1
#
_cell.length_a   1.000
_cell.length_b   1.000
_cell.length_c   1.000
_cell.angle_alpha   90.00
_cell.angle_beta   90.00
_cell.angle_gamma   90.00
#
_symmetry.space_group_name_H-M   'P 1'
#
loop_
_entity.id
_entity.type
_entity.pdbx_description
1 polymer ?
#
loop_
_entity_poly.entity_id
_entity_poly.type
_entity_poly.pdbx_seq_one_letter_code
_entity_poly.pdbx_strand_id
1 'polypeptide(L)'
;MTGIGSVVSTICSEVADRWIGSLLGDTDAGSAALSEGVALGGSQGLEWLLAYCDDGVVWGRRDSPERAWQLSSSHAPDLCPVIGRANLQQLRLFGKGAEVLLWRSEGGFRGRRLEDGAPVTGPDRPADETRILVGNRWLKSYPGSFSRVRDADGREQAIPIACEAADFI
;
A
#
# COMPACT_ATOMS: atom_id res chain seq x y z
N MET A 1 -11.10 30.01 -2.32
CA MET A 1 -10.02 29.01 -2.47
C MET A 1 -9.80 28.41 -1.10
N THR A 2 -10.49 27.32 -0.81
CA THR A 2 -10.40 26.64 0.49
C THR A 2 -9.22 25.68 0.40
N GLY A 3 -8.15 25.97 1.14
CA GLY A 3 -6.93 25.17 1.12
C GLY A 3 -7.19 23.77 1.67
N ILE A 4 -6.86 22.76 0.88
CA ILE A 4 -6.75 21.37 1.31
C ILE A 4 -5.40 21.27 2.02
N GLY A 5 -5.37 20.99 3.33
CA GLY A 5 -4.13 20.74 4.08
C GLY A 5 -4.07 19.30 4.55
N SER A 6 -3.15 18.94 5.46
CA SER A 6 -2.96 17.56 5.93
C SER A 6 -2.55 17.50 7.43
N VAL A 7 -2.74 16.39 8.15
CA VAL A 7 -2.19 16.18 9.51
C VAL A 7 -1.13 15.08 9.43
N VAL A 8 0.10 15.36 9.87
CA VAL A 8 1.20 14.36 9.93
C VAL A 8 1.35 13.86 11.37
N SER A 9 1.29 12.54 11.56
CA SER A 9 1.69 11.87 12.80
C SER A 9 2.77 10.83 12.54
N THR A 10 3.76 10.74 13.43
CA THR A 10 4.82 9.72 13.34
C THR A 10 4.36 8.44 14.03
N ILE A 11 4.58 7.30 13.39
CA ILE A 11 4.34 5.97 13.92
C ILE A 11 5.68 5.43 14.41
N CYS A 12 5.78 5.13 15.71
CA CYS A 12 6.98 4.52 16.27
C CYS A 12 7.19 3.09 15.75
N SER A 13 8.43 2.61 15.83
CA SER A 13 8.82 1.35 15.19
C SER A 13 8.08 0.12 15.72
N GLU A 14 7.83 0.07 17.02
CA GLU A 14 7.09 -1.03 17.64
C GLU A 14 5.65 -1.14 17.11
N VAL A 15 4.99 0.00 16.89
CA VAL A 15 3.63 0.04 16.33
C VAL A 15 3.64 -0.35 14.86
N ALA A 16 4.61 0.13 14.09
CA ALA A 16 4.78 -0.24 12.69
C ALA A 16 5.03 -1.75 12.52
N ASP A 17 5.91 -2.32 13.33
CA ASP A 17 6.26 -3.74 13.29
C ASP A 17 5.07 -4.64 13.65
N ARG A 18 4.31 -4.30 14.70
CA ARG A 18 3.10 -5.07 15.09
C ARG A 18 2.03 -5.02 14.00
N TRP A 19 1.89 -3.88 13.35
CA TRP A 19 0.89 -3.70 12.31
C TRP A 19 1.28 -4.43 11.01
N ILE A 20 2.56 -4.46 10.65
CA ILE A 20 3.06 -5.30 9.57
C ILE A 20 2.81 -6.78 9.88
N GLY A 21 3.13 -7.25 11.09
CA GLY A 21 2.84 -8.64 11.48
C GLY A 21 1.36 -9.01 11.35
N SER A 22 0.47 -8.10 11.77
CA SER A 22 -0.98 -8.28 11.60
C SER A 22 -1.42 -8.27 10.13
N LEU A 23 -0.81 -7.44 9.28
CA LEU A 23 -1.13 -7.37 7.86
C LEU A 23 -0.69 -8.64 7.11
N LEU A 24 0.44 -9.22 7.52
CA LEU A 24 1.03 -10.41 6.90
C LEU A 24 0.46 -11.74 7.43
N GLY A 25 -0.35 -11.70 8.48
CA GLY A 25 -0.95 -12.90 9.06
C GLY A 25 0.02 -13.76 9.87
N ASP A 26 1.15 -13.18 10.33
CA ASP A 26 2.12 -13.85 11.20
C ASP A 26 1.44 -14.21 12.53
N THR A 27 1.09 -15.49 12.69
CA THR A 27 0.18 -15.98 13.72
C THR A 27 0.86 -16.33 15.05
N ASP A 28 2.14 -15.96 15.24
CA ASP A 28 2.82 -16.05 16.54
C ASP A 28 2.37 -14.96 17.53
N ALA A 29 1.61 -13.97 17.05
CA ALA A 29 0.79 -13.12 17.89
C ALA A 29 -0.64 -13.69 17.90
N GLY A 30 -1.04 -14.25 19.05
CA GLY A 30 -2.28 -15.01 19.23
C GLY A 30 -3.52 -14.48 18.50
N SER A 31 -4.32 -15.45 18.05
CA SER A 31 -5.59 -15.44 17.30
C SER A 31 -6.74 -14.53 17.81
N ALA A 32 -6.45 -13.36 18.39
CA ALA A 32 -7.44 -12.41 18.90
C ALA A 32 -7.28 -10.98 18.35
N ALA A 33 -6.41 -10.75 17.35
CA ALA A 33 -6.11 -9.39 16.87
C ALA A 33 -7.03 -8.85 15.76
N LEU A 34 -8.04 -9.61 15.31
CA LEU A 34 -9.05 -9.10 14.38
C LEU A 34 -10.23 -8.38 15.07
N SER A 35 -10.25 -8.28 16.41
CA SER A 35 -11.33 -7.58 17.12
C SER A 35 -10.93 -6.52 18.16
N GLU A 36 -9.69 -6.46 18.68
CA GLU A 36 -9.25 -5.32 19.51
C GLU A 36 -7.75 -4.98 19.35
N GLY A 37 -7.43 -3.70 19.09
CA GLY A 37 -6.30 -3.07 19.81
C GLY A 37 -4.89 -2.97 19.19
N VAL A 38 -4.75 -2.62 17.91
CA VAL A 38 -3.75 -1.60 17.49
C VAL A 38 -4.45 -0.69 16.49
N ALA A 39 -5.35 0.13 17.00
CA ALA A 39 -5.96 1.20 16.22
C ALA A 39 -4.87 2.24 15.92
N LEU A 40 -4.20 2.13 14.76
CA LEU A 40 -4.11 3.32 13.92
C LEU A 40 -5.57 3.68 13.68
N GLY A 41 -6.17 4.57 14.49
CA GLY A 41 -7.60 4.92 14.47
C GLY A 41 -8.02 5.54 13.15
N GLY A 42 -8.00 4.76 12.07
CA GLY A 42 -7.58 5.32 10.79
C GLY A 42 -7.42 4.39 9.60
N SER A 43 -7.70 3.10 9.74
CA SER A 43 -7.89 2.26 8.55
C SER A 43 -9.24 2.56 7.88
N GLN A 44 -10.07 3.45 8.41
CA GLN A 44 -11.26 3.91 7.70
C GLN A 44 -10.84 4.69 6.44
N GLY A 45 -11.27 4.21 5.29
CA GLY A 45 -11.07 4.89 4.00
C GLY A 45 -9.71 4.67 3.31
N LEU A 46 -8.80 3.84 3.84
CA LEU A 46 -7.62 3.41 3.07
C LEU A 46 -8.02 2.25 2.16
N GLU A 47 -8.11 2.47 0.86
CA GLU A 47 -8.65 1.50 -0.11
C GLU A 47 -7.54 0.77 -0.87
N TRP A 48 -6.36 1.40 -0.94
CA TRP A 48 -5.24 0.96 -1.78
C TRP A 48 -4.01 0.68 -0.93
N LEU A 49 -3.22 -0.28 -1.40
CA LEU A 49 -1.96 -0.71 -0.82
C LEU A 49 -0.92 -0.78 -1.94
N LEU A 50 0.27 -0.25 -1.67
CA LEU A 50 1.44 -0.40 -2.53
C LEU A 50 2.63 -0.80 -1.65
N ALA A 51 3.12 -2.03 -1.82
CA ALA A 51 4.30 -2.54 -1.15
C ALA A 51 5.46 -2.61 -2.14
N TYR A 52 6.59 -2.02 -1.77
CA TYR A 52 7.87 -2.21 -2.42
C TYR A 52 8.64 -3.28 -1.64
N CYS A 53 8.92 -4.38 -2.30
CA CYS A 53 9.75 -5.46 -1.81
C CYS A 53 11.09 -5.46 -2.55
N ASP A 54 12.08 -6.19 -2.05
CA ASP A 54 13.41 -6.32 -2.68
C ASP A 54 13.35 -6.82 -4.12
N ASP A 55 12.36 -7.66 -4.42
CA ASP A 55 12.20 -8.41 -5.66
C ASP A 55 10.99 -7.96 -6.48
N GLY A 56 10.33 -6.87 -6.10
CA GLY A 56 9.25 -6.31 -6.90
C GLY A 56 8.26 -5.46 -6.13
N VAL A 57 7.10 -5.26 -6.74
CA VAL A 57 6.02 -4.45 -6.19
C VAL A 57 4.74 -5.26 -6.08
N VAL A 58 4.01 -5.05 -4.99
CA VAL A 58 2.71 -5.68 -4.76
C VAL A 58 1.68 -4.59 -4.58
N TRP A 59 0.64 -4.64 -5.38
CA TRP A 59 -0.54 -3.82 -5.20
C TRP A 59 -1.55 -4.56 -4.35
N GLY A 60 -2.30 -3.82 -3.55
CA GLY A 60 -3.46 -4.33 -2.86
C GLY A 60 -4.64 -3.38 -2.98
N ARG A 61 -5.82 -3.97 -2.90
CA ARG A 61 -7.08 -3.25 -2.83
C ARG A 61 -7.97 -3.89 -1.77
N ARG A 62 -8.75 -3.08 -1.07
CA ARG A 62 -9.89 -3.56 -0.28
C ARG A 62 -11.08 -2.66 -0.49
N ASP A 63 -12.25 -3.28 -0.60
CA ASP A 63 -13.48 -2.54 -0.87
C ASP A 63 -14.13 -1.99 0.41
N SER A 64 -13.78 -2.56 1.57
CA SER A 64 -14.21 -2.02 2.87
C SER A 64 -13.17 -2.34 3.97
N PRO A 65 -13.16 -1.60 5.09
CA PRO A 65 -12.23 -1.83 6.19
C PRO A 65 -12.35 -3.22 6.83
N GLU A 66 -13.52 -3.84 6.76
CA GLU A 66 -13.84 -5.15 7.35
C GLU A 66 -13.43 -6.32 6.44
N ARG A 67 -13.12 -6.05 5.17
CA ARG A 67 -12.66 -7.08 4.21
C ARG A 67 -11.14 -7.21 4.23
N ALA A 68 -10.69 -8.44 4.01
CA ALA A 68 -9.28 -8.72 3.78
C ALA A 68 -8.77 -8.02 2.52
N TRP A 69 -7.47 -7.69 2.52
CA TRP A 69 -6.80 -7.16 1.35
C TRP A 69 -6.79 -8.19 0.22
N GLN A 70 -7.20 -7.76 -0.97
CA GLN A 70 -6.94 -8.49 -2.21
C GLN A 70 -5.57 -8.03 -2.71
N LEU A 71 -4.60 -8.93 -2.79
CA LEU A 71 -3.23 -8.63 -3.21
C LEU A 71 -2.98 -9.10 -4.64
N SER A 72 -2.19 -8.34 -5.38
CA SER A 72 -1.75 -8.70 -6.73
C SER A 72 -0.90 -9.97 -6.72
N SER A 73 -0.17 -10.27 -5.65
CA SER A 73 0.59 -11.51 -5.47
C SER A 73 -0.29 -12.77 -5.39
N SER A 74 -1.53 -12.66 -4.90
CA SER A 74 -2.49 -13.77 -4.94
C SER A 74 -3.01 -14.05 -6.35
N HIS A 75 -2.96 -13.06 -7.26
CA HIS A 75 -3.54 -13.14 -8.60
C HIS A 75 -2.49 -13.36 -9.68
N ALA A 76 -1.27 -12.85 -9.46
CA ALA A 76 -0.11 -12.91 -10.34
C ALA A 76 1.15 -13.37 -9.56
N PRO A 77 1.16 -14.59 -8.99
CA PRO A 77 2.26 -15.08 -8.15
C PRO A 77 3.57 -15.30 -8.92
N ASP A 78 3.51 -15.38 -10.25
CA ASP A 78 4.68 -15.44 -11.15
C ASP A 78 5.35 -14.07 -11.36
N LEU A 79 4.67 -12.98 -11.01
CA LEU A 79 5.13 -11.60 -11.23
C LEU A 79 5.37 -10.84 -9.92
N CYS A 80 4.49 -11.02 -8.94
CA CYS A 80 4.51 -10.25 -7.71
C CYS A 80 5.06 -11.10 -6.56
N PRO A 81 5.98 -10.55 -5.74
CA PRO A 81 6.53 -11.29 -4.62
C PRO A 81 5.50 -11.48 -3.51
N VAL A 82 5.74 -12.46 -2.65
CA VAL A 82 5.01 -12.58 -1.38
C VAL A 82 5.56 -11.52 -0.43
N ILE A 83 4.68 -10.68 0.12
CA ILE A 83 5.10 -9.67 1.08
C ILE A 83 5.53 -10.38 2.37
N GLY A 84 6.76 -10.11 2.82
CA GLY A 84 7.32 -10.65 4.04
C GLY A 84 8.06 -9.57 4.82
N ARG A 85 8.23 -9.79 6.13
CA ARG A 85 8.99 -8.84 6.96
C ARG A 85 10.45 -8.72 6.53
N ALA A 86 11.02 -9.73 5.87
CA ALA A 86 12.41 -9.70 5.43
C ALA A 86 12.62 -8.89 4.13
N ASN A 87 11.68 -8.97 3.17
CA ASN A 87 11.81 -8.34 1.86
C ASN A 87 11.10 -6.99 1.74
N LEU A 88 10.18 -6.64 2.65
CA LEU A 88 9.44 -5.38 2.60
C LEU A 88 10.38 -4.19 2.87
N GLN A 89 10.48 -3.27 1.91
CA GLN A 89 11.26 -2.04 2.03
C GLN A 89 10.38 -0.83 2.37
N GLN A 90 9.22 -0.77 1.74
CA GLN A 90 8.27 0.32 1.93
C GLN A 90 6.85 -0.19 1.73
N LEU A 91 5.92 0.26 2.57
CA LEU A 91 4.50 -0.02 2.45
C LEU A 91 3.74 1.29 2.50
N ARG A 92 2.91 1.55 1.49
CA ARG A 92 2.00 2.69 1.50
C ARG A 92 0.57 2.18 1.46
N LEU A 93 -0.25 2.66 2.39
CA LEU A 93 -1.70 2.58 2.29
C LEU A 93 -2.25 3.95 2.01
N PHE A 94 -3.27 4.05 1.18
CA PHE A 94 -3.87 5.34 0.90
C PHE A 94 -5.32 5.19 0.44
N GLY A 95 -6.04 6.28 0.57
CA GLY A 95 -7.39 6.44 0.03
C GLY A 95 -7.80 7.91 0.11
N LYS A 96 -9.10 8.17 0.09
CA LYS A 96 -9.60 9.52 -0.20
C LYS A 96 -9.21 10.61 0.80
N GLY A 97 -8.91 10.27 2.05
CA GLY A 97 -8.66 11.27 3.10
C GLY A 97 -7.49 10.95 4.01
N ALA A 98 -6.70 9.92 3.68
CA ALA A 98 -5.55 9.54 4.48
C ALA A 98 -4.52 8.73 3.67
N GLU A 99 -3.27 8.82 4.10
CA GLU A 99 -2.16 7.99 3.69
C GLU A 99 -1.43 7.47 4.94
N VAL A 100 -1.01 6.21 4.92
CA VAL A 100 -0.02 5.67 5.85
C VAL A 100 1.17 5.24 5.02
N LEU A 101 2.35 5.72 5.39
CA LEU A 101 3.61 5.30 4.80
C LEU A 101 4.46 4.65 5.87
N LEU A 102 4.82 3.39 5.67
CA LEU A 102 5.85 2.68 6.42
C LEU A 102 7.09 2.47 5.56
N TRP A 103 8.27 2.54 6.15
CA TRP A 103 9.54 2.28 5.49
C TRP A 103 10.51 1.59 6.43
N ARG A 104 11.39 0.76 5.87
CA ARG A 104 12.46 0.11 6.62
C ARG A 104 13.50 1.15 7.04
N SER A 105 13.96 1.04 8.28
CA SER A 105 15.11 1.77 8.82
C SER A 105 16.05 0.79 9.53
N GLU A 106 17.22 1.27 9.97
CA GLU A 106 18.23 0.45 10.66
C GLU A 106 17.67 -0.24 11.92
N GLY A 107 16.72 0.39 12.63
CA GLY A 107 16.11 -0.12 13.85
C GLY A 107 14.74 -0.80 13.68
N GLY A 108 14.39 -1.22 12.46
CA GLY A 108 13.07 -1.78 12.13
C GLY A 108 12.24 -0.83 11.27
N PHE A 109 10.94 -1.05 11.19
CA PHE A 109 10.07 -0.17 10.38
C PHE A 109 9.83 1.15 11.09
N ARG A 110 9.73 2.23 10.33
CA ARG A 110 9.20 3.52 10.79
C ARG A 110 7.96 3.84 9.98
N GLY A 111 7.12 4.72 10.51
CA GLY A 111 5.94 5.12 9.79
C GLY A 111 5.55 6.57 9.99
N ARG A 112 4.70 7.04 9.08
CA ARG A 112 3.96 8.28 9.21
C ARG A 112 2.54 8.06 8.72
N ARG A 113 1.61 8.80 9.30
CA ARG A 113 0.23 8.90 8.81
C ARG A 113 -0.06 10.35 8.44
N LEU A 114 -0.65 10.50 7.27
CA LEU A 114 -1.22 11.72 6.73
C LEU A 114 -2.73 11.59 6.75
N GLU A 115 -3.42 12.64 7.15
CA GLU A 115 -4.87 12.78 7.01
C GLU A 115 -5.14 14.11 6.32
N ASP A 116 -6.25 14.27 5.59
CA ASP A 116 -6.61 15.59 5.07
C ASP A 116 -6.95 16.56 6.23
N GLY A 117 -6.41 17.77 6.22
CA GLY A 117 -6.30 18.69 7.36
C GLY A 117 -5.82 20.11 7.03
N ALA A 118 -4.97 20.74 7.87
CA ALA A 118 -4.38 22.07 7.63
C ALA A 118 -2.93 21.97 7.07
N PRO A 119 -2.34 22.96 6.37
CA PRO A 119 -1.02 22.77 5.76
C PRO A 119 0.06 22.37 6.78
N VAL A 120 0.72 21.22 6.59
CA VAL A 120 1.85 20.83 7.45
C VAL A 120 3.11 21.53 6.98
N THR A 121 3.75 22.25 7.90
CA THR A 121 5.08 22.83 7.71
C THR A 121 6.12 21.94 8.40
N GLY A 122 7.31 21.80 7.80
CA GLY A 122 8.40 21.01 8.37
C GLY A 122 9.05 20.03 7.38
N PRO A 123 10.16 19.38 7.77
CA PRO A 123 10.89 18.42 6.92
C PRO A 123 10.07 17.16 6.60
N ASP A 124 9.09 16.81 7.44
CA ASP A 124 8.25 15.62 7.29
C ASP A 124 6.97 15.87 6.45
N ARG A 125 6.86 17.07 5.85
CA ARG A 125 5.70 17.45 5.03
C ARG A 125 5.52 16.47 3.86
N PRO A 126 4.28 16.16 3.47
CA PRO A 126 4.02 15.43 2.23
C PRO A 126 4.58 16.20 1.04
N ALA A 127 5.26 15.49 0.13
CA ALA A 127 5.55 16.00 -1.20
C ALA A 127 4.48 15.45 -2.15
N ASP A 128 4.02 16.27 -3.08
CA ASP A 128 3.25 15.79 -4.21
C ASP A 128 4.17 14.88 -5.05
N GLU A 129 3.88 13.59 -5.04
CA GLU A 129 4.67 12.58 -5.75
C GLU A 129 3.87 12.01 -6.91
N THR A 130 4.34 12.25 -8.13
CA THR A 130 3.86 11.50 -9.30
C THR A 130 4.41 10.08 -9.25
N ARG A 131 3.57 9.13 -8.84
CA ARG A 131 3.91 7.70 -8.89
C ARG A 131 3.52 7.17 -10.27
N ILE A 132 4.51 6.96 -11.13
CA ILE A 132 4.29 6.43 -12.48
C ILE A 132 3.92 4.94 -12.34
N LEU A 133 2.69 4.59 -12.74
CA LEU A 133 2.32 3.20 -12.98
C LEU A 133 3.16 2.70 -14.15
N VAL A 134 3.86 1.58 -13.94
CA VAL A 134 4.72 1.04 -14.98
C VAL A 134 3.85 0.23 -15.93
N GLY A 135 3.68 0.73 -17.15
CA GLY A 135 3.03 0.00 -18.22
C GLY A 135 2.26 0.91 -19.18
N ASN A 136 2.50 0.72 -20.48
CA ASN A 136 1.76 1.39 -21.55
C ASN A 136 1.07 0.38 -22.46
N ARG A 137 1.01 -0.90 -22.07
CA ARG A 137 0.34 -1.97 -22.80
C ARG A 137 -0.33 -2.91 -21.80
N TRP A 138 -1.58 -3.25 -22.09
CA TRP A 138 -2.27 -4.34 -21.41
C TRP A 138 -1.75 -5.70 -21.88
N LEU A 139 -1.60 -6.65 -20.95
CA LEU A 139 -1.27 -8.04 -21.27
C LEU A 139 -2.41 -9.01 -20.93
N LYS A 140 -2.98 -8.87 -19.72
CA LYS A 140 -3.97 -9.81 -19.19
C LYS A 140 -4.75 -9.18 -18.03
N SER A 141 -6.00 -9.55 -17.87
CA SER A 141 -6.82 -9.23 -16.69
C SER A 141 -6.89 -10.42 -15.73
N TYR A 142 -7.00 -10.13 -14.44
CA TYR A 142 -7.20 -11.07 -13.36
C TYR A 142 -8.55 -10.81 -12.67
N PRO A 143 -9.08 -11.80 -11.91
CA PRO A 143 -10.18 -11.55 -10.97
C PRO A 143 -9.85 -10.40 -10.00
N GLY A 144 -10.87 -9.83 -9.35
CA GLY A 144 -10.65 -8.76 -8.35
C GLY A 144 -10.19 -7.42 -8.93
N SER A 145 -10.43 -7.19 -10.24
CA SER A 145 -10.07 -5.95 -10.94
C SER A 145 -8.56 -5.65 -10.97
N PHE A 146 -7.73 -6.68 -11.04
CA PHE A 146 -6.30 -6.49 -11.31
C PHE A 146 -5.99 -6.68 -12.80
N SER A 147 -5.07 -5.90 -13.34
CA SER A 147 -4.57 -6.07 -14.71
C SER A 147 -3.04 -6.14 -14.72
N ARG A 148 -2.50 -7.05 -15.53
CA ARG A 148 -1.08 -7.12 -15.87
C ARG A 148 -0.80 -6.15 -17.01
N VAL A 149 0.10 -5.22 -16.76
CA VAL A 149 0.57 -4.24 -17.75
C VAL A 149 2.07 -4.40 -17.97
N ARG A 150 2.54 -3.98 -19.14
CA ARG A 150 3.96 -4.00 -19.52
C ARG A 150 4.37 -2.67 -20.15
N ASP A 151 5.60 -2.23 -19.90
CA ASP A 151 6.20 -1.08 -20.57
C ASP A 151 7.00 -1.50 -21.84
N ALA A 152 7.59 -0.52 -22.53
CA ALA A 152 8.39 -0.80 -23.73
C ALA A 152 9.72 -1.52 -23.41
N ASP A 153 10.22 -1.42 -22.18
CA ASP A 153 11.47 -2.03 -21.71
C ASP A 153 11.25 -3.46 -21.19
N GLY A 154 10.01 -3.95 -21.22
CA GLY A 154 9.64 -5.29 -20.75
C GLY A 154 9.39 -5.38 -19.25
N ARG A 155 9.36 -4.26 -18.51
CA ARG A 155 8.95 -4.26 -17.10
C ARG A 155 7.46 -4.48 -17.00
N GLU A 156 7.06 -5.22 -16.00
CA GLU A 156 5.67 -5.62 -15.81
C GLU A 156 5.18 -5.29 -14.41
N GLN A 157 3.88 -5.03 -14.31
CA GLN A 157 3.20 -4.75 -13.05
C GLN A 157 1.80 -5.33 -13.07
N ALA A 158 1.34 -5.87 -11.94
CA ALA A 158 -0.07 -6.20 -11.72
C ALA A 158 -0.72 -5.06 -10.93
N ILE A 159 -1.45 -4.18 -11.63
CA ILE A 159 -2.09 -2.98 -11.06
C ILE A 159 -3.52 -3.30 -10.61
N PRO A 160 -4.07 -2.61 -9.59
CA PRO A 160 -5.35 -2.94 -8.99
C PRO A 160 -6.52 -2.21 -9.69
N ILE A 161 -6.42 -2.05 -11.01
CA ILE A 161 -7.40 -1.41 -11.86
C ILE A 161 -7.71 -2.38 -13.00
N ALA A 162 -9.01 -2.54 -13.30
CA ALA A 162 -9.43 -3.27 -14.48
C ALA A 162 -9.14 -2.40 -15.71
N CYS A 163 -8.15 -2.83 -16.47
CA CYS A 163 -7.80 -2.23 -17.75
C CYS A 163 -7.99 -3.25 -18.87
N GLU A 164 -8.25 -2.75 -20.07
CA GLU A 164 -8.31 -3.48 -21.32
C GLU A 164 -7.34 -2.86 -22.34
N ALA A 165 -7.14 -3.54 -23.48
CA ALA A 165 -6.25 -3.02 -24.53
C ALA A 165 -6.67 -1.63 -25.04
N ALA A 166 -7.96 -1.31 -25.01
CA ALA A 166 -8.50 -0.03 -25.44
C ALA A 166 -8.14 1.16 -24.51
N ASP A 167 -7.64 0.91 -23.31
CA ASP A 167 -7.23 1.98 -22.38
C ASP A 167 -5.83 2.54 -22.69
N PHE A 168 -5.13 1.97 -23.67
CA PHE A 168 -3.73 2.28 -24.00
C PHE A 168 -3.51 2.78 -25.44
N ILE A 169 -4.59 3.12 -26.14
CA ILE A 169 -4.60 3.63 -27.53
C ILE A 169 -4.63 5.16 -27.59
#